data_AF-A0A7J6DJ98-F1
#
_entry.id   AF-A0A7J6DJ98-F1
#
_cell.length_a   1.000
_cell.length_b   1.000
_cell.length_c   1.000
_cell.angle_alpha   90.00
_cell.angle_beta   90.00
_cell.angle_gamma   90.00
#
_symmetry.space_group_name_H-M   'P 1'
#
loop_
_entity.id
_entity.type
_entity.pdbx_description
1 polymer ?
#
loop_
_entity_poly.entity_id
_entity_poly.type
_entity_poly.pdbx_seq_one_letter_code
_entity_poly.pdbx_strand_id
1 'polypeptide(L)'
;MANRDPLVVGRVISDVLVTDIPATTGTAFGQEVMCYESPRPTVGIHRYVFVLFRQLGRQTVYAPGWRHNFNTRDFAEIYNLGLPVAVVYFNCQKELGCGGRRSSTS
;
A
#
# COMPACT_ATOMS: atom_id res chain seq x y z
N MET A 1 -8.36 -27.33 -18.35
CA MET A 1 -7.86 -25.97 -18.63
C MET A 1 -7.70 -25.27 -17.30
N ALA A 2 -6.49 -24.80 -16.95
CA ALA A 2 -6.25 -24.20 -15.64
C ALA A 2 -6.96 -22.84 -15.52
N ASN A 3 -7.56 -22.60 -14.36
CA ASN A 3 -8.32 -21.39 -14.06
C ASN A 3 -7.45 -20.13 -14.24
N ARG A 4 -7.82 -19.24 -15.16
CA ARG A 4 -7.05 -18.03 -15.53
C ARG A 4 -7.58 -16.76 -14.83
N ASP A 5 -8.00 -16.92 -13.59
CA ASP A 5 -8.45 -15.79 -12.76
C ASP A 5 -7.30 -14.79 -12.54
N PRO A 6 -7.49 -13.50 -12.87
CA PRO A 6 -6.42 -12.50 -12.82
C PRO A 6 -6.07 -12.14 -11.37
N LEU A 7 -4.86 -12.48 -10.95
CA LEU A 7 -4.37 -12.17 -9.60
C LEU A 7 -3.96 -10.71 -9.47
N VAL A 8 -4.08 -10.20 -8.24
CA VAL A 8 -4.07 -8.77 -7.97
C VAL A 8 -2.99 -8.42 -6.92
N VAL A 9 -2.26 -7.32 -7.13
CA VAL A 9 -1.22 -6.81 -6.20
C VAL A 9 -1.67 -5.50 -5.60
N GLY A 10 -1.64 -5.42 -4.26
CA GLY A 10 -1.87 -4.20 -3.50
C GLY A 10 -0.56 -3.50 -3.13
N ARG A 11 -0.44 -2.26 -3.59
CA ARG A 11 0.54 -1.22 -3.20
C ARG A 11 -0.26 0.00 -2.68
N VAL A 12 0.24 1.17 -2.24
CA VAL A 12 1.52 1.53 -1.60
C VAL A 12 1.47 2.95 -0.99
N ILE A 13 1.74 3.05 0.30
CA ILE A 13 2.88 3.85 0.76
C ILE A 13 3.71 2.93 1.65
N SER A 14 5.03 2.91 1.38
CA SER A 14 6.22 2.27 1.99
C SER A 14 6.17 1.08 2.97
N ASP A 15 5.02 0.75 3.52
CA ASP A 15 4.88 0.01 4.76
C ASP A 15 4.29 -1.38 4.53
N VAL A 16 3.38 -1.57 3.56
CA VAL A 16 2.79 -2.88 3.23
C VAL A 16 2.86 -3.22 1.75
N LEU A 17 3.16 -4.48 1.43
CA LEU A 17 3.11 -5.05 0.08
C LEU A 17 2.50 -6.46 0.14
N VAL A 18 1.40 -6.67 -0.58
CA VAL A 18 0.71 -7.96 -0.67
C VAL A 18 0.63 -8.42 -2.13
N THR A 19 1.11 -9.63 -2.39
CA THR A 19 1.15 -10.26 -3.72
C THR A 19 0.21 -11.48 -3.79
N ASP A 20 0.04 -12.03 -4.99
CA ASP A 20 -0.65 -13.30 -5.26
C ASP A 20 -2.13 -13.36 -4.79
N ILE A 21 -2.80 -12.22 -4.59
CA ILE A 21 -4.20 -12.15 -4.13
C ILE A 21 -5.11 -12.81 -5.19
N PRO A 22 -5.89 -13.86 -4.84
CA PRO A 22 -6.88 -14.45 -5.74
C PRO A 22 -7.93 -13.45 -6.22
N ALA A 23 -8.31 -13.53 -7.50
CA ALA A 23 -9.38 -12.71 -8.05
C ALA A 23 -10.66 -12.84 -7.21
N THR A 24 -11.40 -11.75 -7.05
CA THR A 24 -12.61 -11.64 -6.21
C THR A 24 -12.41 -11.83 -4.69
N THR A 25 -11.17 -12.03 -4.22
CA THR A 25 -10.83 -12.08 -2.78
C THR A 25 -10.15 -10.79 -2.29
N GLY A 26 -9.69 -10.77 -1.04
CA GLY A 26 -8.98 -9.64 -0.43
C GLY A 26 -7.55 -10.00 0.03
N THR A 27 -6.83 -9.00 0.53
CA THR A 27 -5.42 -9.11 0.96
C THR A 27 -5.13 -10.26 1.94
N ALA A 28 -6.10 -10.65 2.77
CA ALA A 28 -6.00 -11.77 3.70
C ALA A 28 -5.77 -13.15 3.02
N PHE A 29 -5.99 -13.26 1.71
CA PHE A 29 -5.74 -14.47 0.90
C PHE A 29 -4.49 -14.36 0.02
N GLY A 30 -3.77 -13.23 0.08
CA GLY A 30 -2.50 -13.02 -0.62
C GLY A 30 -1.30 -13.46 0.20
N GLN A 31 -0.12 -13.02 -0.22
CA GLN A 31 1.15 -13.17 0.49
C GLN A 31 1.66 -11.78 0.91
N GLU A 32 1.70 -11.51 2.21
CA GLU A 32 2.32 -10.29 2.74
C GLU A 32 3.84 -10.46 2.69
N VAL A 33 4.49 -9.70 1.81
CA VAL A 33 5.95 -9.77 1.58
C VAL A 33 6.69 -8.58 2.23
N MET A 34 5.96 -7.60 2.75
CA MET A 34 6.48 -6.50 3.56
C MET A 34 5.43 -6.14 4.62
N CYS A 35 5.80 -6.26 5.90
CA CYS A 35 4.88 -6.08 7.02
C CYS A 35 4.60 -4.60 7.31
N TYR A 36 3.31 -4.26 7.45
CA TYR A 36 2.84 -2.91 7.77
C TYR A 36 3.58 -2.26 8.95
N GLU A 37 4.30 -1.19 8.66
CA GLU A 37 4.86 -0.26 9.63
C GLU A 37 3.90 0.93 9.83
N SER A 38 3.48 1.20 11.07
CA SER A 38 2.56 2.32 11.33
C SER A 38 3.23 3.66 11.00
N PRO A 39 2.70 4.43 10.04
CA PRO A 39 3.33 5.66 9.59
C PRO A 39 3.24 6.72 10.70
N ARG A 40 4.35 7.41 10.95
CA ARG A 40 4.45 8.42 12.02
C ARG A 40 4.62 9.82 11.41
N PRO A 41 3.56 10.43 10.83
CA PRO A 41 3.65 11.75 10.22
C PRO A 41 4.03 12.80 11.27
N THR A 42 5.26 13.32 11.18
CA THR A 42 5.80 14.27 12.16
C THR A 42 5.19 15.67 12.01
N VAL A 43 4.94 16.09 10.76
CA VAL A 43 4.44 17.41 10.36
C VAL A 43 3.57 17.28 9.10
N GLY A 44 2.47 18.04 9.02
CA GLY A 44 1.67 18.23 7.81
C GLY A 44 0.64 17.14 7.51
N ILE A 45 0.01 17.25 6.34
CA ILE A 45 -0.95 16.30 5.80
C ILE A 45 -0.22 15.33 4.86
N HIS A 46 -0.29 14.04 5.17
CA HIS A 46 0.29 12.95 4.40
C HIS A 46 -0.82 12.23 3.65
N ARG A 47 -0.68 12.13 2.32
CA ARG A 47 -1.53 11.24 1.51
C ARG A 47 -1.06 9.82 1.72
N TYR A 48 -1.99 8.86 1.76
CA TYR A 48 -1.75 7.42 1.70
C TYR A 48 -2.44 6.90 0.46
N VAL A 49 -1.74 6.17 -0.38
CA VAL A 49 -2.23 5.72 -1.69
C VAL A 49 -2.30 4.20 -1.70
N PHE A 50 -3.37 3.67 -2.27
CA PHE A 50 -3.56 2.25 -2.52
C PHE A 50 -3.67 2.08 -4.03
N VAL A 51 -2.67 1.45 -4.63
CA VAL A 51 -2.51 1.23 -6.07
C VAL A 51 -2.61 -0.26 -6.32
N LEU A 52 -3.57 -0.65 -7.14
CA LEU A 52 -3.91 -2.03 -7.41
C LEU A 52 -3.39 -2.41 -8.80
N PHE A 53 -2.64 -3.50 -8.92
CA PHE A 53 -2.06 -3.99 -10.18
C PHE A 53 -2.52 -5.42 -10.49
N ARG A 54 -2.33 -5.88 -11.74
CA ARG A 54 -2.58 -7.27 -12.15
C ARG A 54 -1.26 -8.02 -12.35
N GLN A 55 -1.13 -9.21 -11.79
CA GLN A 55 0.01 -10.10 -12.06
C GLN A 55 -0.17 -10.93 -13.34
N LEU A 56 0.96 -11.27 -13.96
CA LEU A 56 1.04 -12.24 -15.06
C LEU A 56 0.95 -13.70 -14.58
N GLY A 57 1.33 -13.98 -13.32
CA GLY A 57 1.24 -15.29 -12.68
C GLY A 57 1.51 -15.23 -11.17
N ARG A 58 1.39 -16.36 -10.46
CA ARG A 58 1.77 -16.48 -9.04
C ARG A 58 3.28 -16.42 -8.88
N GLN A 59 3.76 -15.96 -7.72
CA GLN A 59 5.18 -15.96 -7.34
C GLN A 59 6.08 -15.23 -8.35
N THR A 60 5.52 -14.26 -9.10
CA THR A 60 6.27 -13.43 -10.07
C THR A 60 6.78 -12.11 -9.49
N VAL A 61 6.33 -11.75 -8.29
CA VAL A 61 6.60 -10.45 -7.64
C VAL A 61 7.22 -10.69 -6.27
N TYR A 62 8.33 -10.02 -5.99
CA TYR A 62 9.08 -10.15 -4.74
C TYR A 62 9.18 -8.79 -4.02
N ALA A 63 9.43 -8.84 -2.71
CA ALA A 63 9.67 -7.63 -1.92
C ALA A 63 10.92 -6.88 -2.44
N PRO A 64 10.85 -5.55 -2.60
CA PRO A 64 12.04 -4.75 -2.84
C PRO A 64 12.93 -4.77 -1.58
N GLY A 65 14.25 -4.87 -1.77
CA GLY A 65 15.22 -4.83 -0.67
C GLY A 65 15.33 -3.47 0.05
N TRP A 66 14.61 -2.45 -0.40
CA TRP A 66 14.66 -1.07 0.09
C TRP A 66 13.23 -0.56 0.37
N ARG A 67 12.98 -0.04 1.58
CA ARG A 67 11.68 0.57 1.96
C ARG A 67 11.55 2.05 1.58
N HIS A 68 12.68 2.77 1.60
CA HIS A 68 12.76 4.19 1.28
C HIS A 68 12.86 4.39 -0.25
N ASN A 69 12.40 5.56 -0.72
CA ASN A 69 12.43 5.95 -2.15
C ASN A 69 11.72 4.97 -3.11
N PHE A 70 10.72 4.23 -2.63
CA PHE A 70 10.05 3.17 -3.38
C PHE A 70 9.14 3.71 -4.50
N ASN A 71 9.63 3.75 -5.73
CA ASN A 71 8.85 4.21 -6.89
C ASN A 71 7.78 3.19 -7.31
N THR A 72 6.57 3.66 -7.57
CA THR A 72 5.43 2.84 -8.05
C THR A 72 5.56 2.45 -9.51
N ARG A 73 6.13 3.34 -10.33
CA ARG A 73 6.28 3.13 -11.76
C ARG A 73 7.34 2.09 -12.06
N ASP A 74 8.55 2.30 -11.56
CA ASP A 74 9.72 1.43 -11.82
C ASP A 74 9.44 -0.01 -11.37
N PHE A 75 8.74 -0.21 -10.25
CA PHE A 75 8.31 -1.52 -9.79
C PHE A 75 7.31 -2.20 -10.73
N ALA A 76 6.34 -1.45 -11.27
CA ALA A 76 5.38 -1.98 -12.24
C ALA A 76 6.05 -2.33 -13.57
N GLU A 77 7.09 -1.59 -13.96
CA GLU A 77 7.92 -1.86 -15.13
C GLU A 77 8.79 -3.12 -14.91
N ILE A 78 9.53 -3.21 -13.79
CA ILE A 78 10.38 -4.37 -13.41
C ILE A 78 9.56 -5.67 -13.40
N TYR A 79 8.37 -5.66 -12.81
CA TYR A 79 7.51 -6.85 -12.68
C TYR A 79 6.48 -7.03 -13.80
N ASN A 80 6.57 -6.23 -14.87
CA ASN A 80 5.67 -6.29 -16.03
C ASN A 80 4.17 -6.24 -15.67
N LEU A 81 3.82 -5.43 -14.65
CA LEU A 81 2.47 -5.30 -14.10
C LEU A 81 1.56 -4.39 -14.94
N GLY A 82 2.15 -3.60 -15.84
CA GLY A 82 1.43 -2.65 -16.69
C GLY A 82 0.83 -1.47 -15.90
N LEU A 83 -0.33 -1.00 -16.35
CA LEU A 83 -1.06 0.09 -15.70
C LEU A 83 -1.85 -0.42 -14.47
N PRO A 84 -2.06 0.42 -13.44
CA PRO A 84 -2.87 0.06 -12.29
C PRO A 84 -4.35 -0.14 -12.70
N VAL A 85 -4.98 -1.17 -12.15
CA VAL A 85 -6.39 -1.51 -12.37
C VAL A 85 -7.33 -0.73 -11.44
N ALA A 86 -6.85 -0.25 -10.29
CA ALA A 86 -7.58 0.66 -9.41
C ALA A 86 -6.61 1.52 -8.59
N VAL A 87 -7.04 2.71 -8.17
CA VAL A 87 -6.31 3.56 -7.23
C VAL A 87 -7.29 4.21 -6.24
N VAL A 88 -6.95 4.16 -4.96
CA VAL A 88 -7.63 4.86 -3.85
C VAL A 88 -6.59 5.69 -3.10
N TYR A 89 -6.98 6.80 -2.48
CA TYR A 89 -6.12 7.48 -1.51
C TYR A 89 -6.93 8.12 -0.39
N PHE A 90 -6.29 8.31 0.76
CA PHE A 90 -6.81 9.14 1.85
C PHE A 90 -5.72 10.07 2.39
N ASN A 91 -6.10 11.05 3.20
CA ASN A 91 -5.18 11.94 3.90
C ASN A 91 -5.17 11.59 5.38
N CYS A 92 -4.00 11.44 6.00
CA CYS A 92 -3.85 11.52 7.45
C CYS A 92 -2.97 12.71 7.82
N GLN A 93 -3.26 13.28 8.98
CA GLN A 93 -2.41 14.25 9.64
C GLN A 93 -2.11 13.72 11.05
N LYS A 94 -1.04 14.21 11.67
CA LYS A 94 -0.83 13.99 13.11
C LYS A 94 -2.09 14.42 13.85
N GLU A 95 -2.60 13.58 14.75
CA GLU A 95 -3.70 13.98 15.62
C GLU A 95 -3.29 15.25 16.38
N LEU A 96 -4.06 16.33 16.18
CA LEU A 96 -3.92 17.55 16.95
C LEU A 96 -4.41 17.24 18.36
N GLY A 97 -3.51 16.67 19.17
CA GLY A 97 -3.79 16.32 20.55
C GLY A 97 -4.46 17.51 21.22
N CYS A 98 -5.65 17.26 21.77
CA CYS A 98 -6.50 18.24 22.41
C CYS A 98 -5.64 19.18 23.27
N GLY A 99 -5.47 20.40 22.77
CA GLY A 99 -4.77 21.44 23.50
C GLY A 99 -5.58 21.68 24.75
N GLY A 100 -5.08 21.19 25.89
CA GLY A 100 -5.68 21.39 27.20
C GLY A 100 -5.74 22.89 27.48
N ARG A 101 -6.84 23.52 27.05
CA ARG A 101 -7.23 24.86 27.44
C ARG A 101 -7.34 24.83 28.95
N ARG A 102 -6.26 25.23 29.63
CA ARG A 102 -6.34 25.70 31.01
C ARG A 102 -7.26 26.91 30.95
N SER A 103 -8.54 26.68 31.25
CA SER A 103 -9.47 27.74 31.57
C SER A 103 -8.85 28.52 32.71
N SER A 104 -8.42 29.74 32.42
CA SER A 104 -8.04 30.71 33.45
C SER A 104 -9.29 31.01 34.27
N THR A 105 -9.47 30.29 35.37
CA THR A 105 -10.40 30.69 36.42
C THR A 105 -9.83 31.91 37.14
N SER A 106 -10.74 32.81 37.50
CA SER A 106 -10.49 34.09 38.17
C SER A 106 -9.79 33.94 39.52
#